data_AF-A0A9E4H5D3-F1
#
_entry.id   AF-A0A9E4H5D3-F1
#
_cell.length_a   1.000
_cell.length_b   1.000
_cell.length_c   1.000
_cell.angle_alpha   90.00
_cell.angle_beta   90.00
_cell.angle_gamma   90.00
#
_symmetry.space_group_name_H-M   'P 1'
#
loop_
_entity.id
_entity.type
_entity.pdbx_description
1 polymer ?
#
loop_
_entity_poly.entity_id
_entity_poly.type
_entity_poly.pdbx_seq_one_letter_code
_entity_poly.pdbx_strand_id
1 'polypeptide(L)'
;MDYHLDLFTPATWQAFVDAGSGVTGFRQRHKRLASERVNKGDFFLCYLTRLSRWCGMLRVVSEMYEDGSPLLADQDPYVQFPIRFAVEPLVVLEPALSIPIRTDEVWNGLSITKQYAMDYPYWTGFFRGSLNTFNAEDGAFLATLLEKQQGERTHYPLSDKETRELASVGVLRTLDRRVEVEVPDDEMVEAQESQETVSTSRQQSLRVQARVAQIGAEMGFRIWVPRNDKARVKEQIPDNLHIAFLEELPLNYNDTTIRTIEQIDVLWLKNRSMARAFEIEHTTAIHSGLLRMADLLALQPNMDIHLHIVAPDERREQVLREIRRPVFSLLEKGPLYEQCSYLSYEAVETLSHTPNLRHINDTIIGEYEETAEV
;
A
#
# COMPACT_ATOMS: atom_id res chain seq x y z
N MET A 1 5.51 11.35 34.46
CA MET A 1 4.32 11.10 33.62
C MET A 1 4.78 11.40 32.24
N ASP A 2 4.95 10.34 31.47
CA ASP A 2 5.48 10.42 30.12
C ASP A 2 4.34 10.22 29.13
N TYR A 3 4.57 10.68 27.90
CA TYR A 3 3.63 10.54 26.80
C TYR A 3 4.20 9.55 25.79
N HIS A 4 3.39 8.58 25.40
CA HIS A 4 3.76 7.53 24.47
C HIS A 4 2.80 7.51 23.29
N LEU A 5 3.33 7.30 22.09
CA LEU A 5 2.52 7.19 20.88
C LEU A 5 1.75 5.87 20.86
N ASP A 6 0.44 5.93 20.62
CA ASP A 6 -0.37 4.74 20.34
C ASP A 6 -0.98 4.84 18.95
N LEU A 7 -0.73 3.85 18.11
CA LEU A 7 -1.09 3.86 16.69
C LEU A 7 -2.32 3.00 16.46
N PHE A 8 -3.33 3.59 15.82
CA PHE A 8 -4.53 2.91 15.39
C PHE A 8 -4.72 3.03 13.89
N THR A 9 -5.33 2.01 13.29
CA THR A 9 -6.04 2.18 12.02
C THR A 9 -7.47 2.67 12.32
N PRO A 10 -8.21 3.22 11.35
CA PRO A 10 -9.61 3.59 11.57
C PRO A 10 -10.45 2.42 12.10
N ALA A 11 -10.21 1.21 11.60
CA ALA A 11 -10.90 0.00 12.04
C ALA A 11 -10.57 -0.37 13.49
N THR A 12 -9.27 -0.40 13.88
CA THR A 12 -8.90 -0.75 15.25
C THR A 12 -9.30 0.33 16.25
N TRP A 13 -9.34 1.59 15.85
CA TRP A 13 -9.86 2.68 16.68
C TRP A 13 -11.35 2.54 16.92
N GLN A 14 -12.14 2.33 15.85
CA GLN A 14 -13.58 2.13 15.98
C GLN A 14 -13.88 0.93 16.89
N ALA A 15 -13.17 -0.18 16.70
CA ALA A 15 -13.36 -1.37 17.50
C ALA A 15 -12.95 -1.16 18.98
N PHE A 16 -11.90 -0.37 19.25
CA PHE A 16 -11.54 0.05 20.60
C PHE A 16 -12.64 0.91 21.26
N VAL A 17 -13.26 1.82 20.49
CA VAL A 17 -14.40 2.63 20.95
C VAL A 17 -15.62 1.75 21.25
N ASP A 18 -15.97 0.85 20.33
CA ASP A 18 -17.11 -0.06 20.49
C ASP A 18 -16.94 -1.02 21.67
N ALA A 19 -15.70 -1.41 21.99
CA ALA A 19 -15.36 -2.21 23.17
C ALA A 19 -15.34 -1.42 24.49
N GLY A 20 -15.70 -0.12 24.48
CA GLY A 20 -15.79 0.73 25.66
C GLY A 20 -14.49 1.42 26.08
N SER A 21 -13.45 1.39 25.23
CA SER A 21 -12.20 2.15 25.39
C SER A 21 -11.40 1.92 26.68
N GLY A 22 -11.61 0.78 27.36
CA GLY A 22 -10.98 0.48 28.66
C GLY A 22 -9.65 -0.26 28.58
N VAL A 23 -9.28 -0.80 27.41
CA VAL A 23 -8.07 -1.60 27.24
C VAL A 23 -7.44 -1.29 25.89
N THR A 24 -6.16 -0.89 25.88
CA THR A 24 -5.35 -0.81 24.66
C THR A 24 -4.38 -1.97 24.59
N GLY A 25 -4.00 -2.35 23.37
CA GLY A 25 -3.22 -3.55 23.10
C GLY A 25 -2.13 -3.34 22.04
N PHE A 26 -1.02 -4.02 22.23
CA PHE A 26 0.16 -3.99 21.37
C PHE A 26 0.58 -5.40 20.96
N ARG A 27 1.28 -5.49 19.82
CA ARG A 27 1.83 -6.76 19.30
C ARG A 27 2.94 -7.30 20.22
N GLN A 28 3.17 -8.61 20.18
CA GLN A 28 4.19 -9.29 20.98
C GLN A 28 5.59 -8.67 20.87
N ARG A 29 5.97 -8.17 19.67
CA ARG A 29 7.26 -7.50 19.44
C ARG A 29 7.47 -6.25 20.31
N HIS A 30 6.40 -5.62 20.78
CA HIS A 30 6.46 -4.43 21.62
C HIS A 30 6.58 -4.75 23.12
N LYS A 31 6.53 -6.03 23.52
CA LYS A 31 6.58 -6.45 24.94
C LYS A 31 7.71 -5.81 25.72
N ARG A 32 8.92 -5.85 25.16
CA ARG A 32 10.12 -5.29 25.81
C ARG A 32 9.99 -3.77 26.02
N LEU A 33 9.59 -3.04 24.98
CA LEU A 33 9.41 -1.59 25.06
C LEU A 33 8.29 -1.22 26.04
N ALA A 34 7.17 -1.94 25.99
CA ALA A 34 6.04 -1.75 26.89
C ALA A 34 6.44 -1.94 28.36
N SER A 35 7.19 -3.00 28.68
CA SER A 35 7.65 -3.27 30.04
C SER A 35 8.72 -2.30 30.55
N GLU A 36 9.55 -1.76 29.66
CA GLU A 36 10.68 -0.89 30.03
C GLU A 36 10.29 0.59 30.12
N ARG A 37 9.29 1.04 29.34
CA ARG A 37 9.03 2.46 29.12
C ARG A 37 7.69 2.96 29.63
N VAL A 38 6.67 2.10 29.73
CA VAL A 38 5.32 2.53 30.07
C VAL A 38 5.04 2.21 31.52
N ASN A 39 4.69 3.23 32.30
CA ASN A 39 4.33 3.09 33.71
C ASN A 39 2.89 3.50 33.95
N LYS A 40 2.29 3.00 35.03
CA LYS A 40 0.99 3.48 35.50
C LYS A 40 1.03 4.99 35.75
N GLY A 41 0.04 5.70 35.20
CA GLY A 41 -0.07 7.15 35.26
C GLY A 41 0.53 7.88 34.04
N ASP A 42 1.21 7.18 33.13
CA ASP A 42 1.60 7.73 31.82
C ASP A 42 0.38 7.87 30.90
N PHE A 43 0.59 8.54 29.77
CA PHE A 43 -0.44 8.81 28.78
C PHE A 43 -0.09 8.19 27.43
N PHE A 44 -1.10 7.63 26.78
CA PHE A 44 -1.06 7.31 25.36
C PHE A 44 -1.71 8.43 24.55
N LEU A 45 -0.99 8.92 23.55
CA LEU A 45 -1.49 9.85 22.55
C LEU A 45 -1.84 9.06 21.28
N CYS A 46 -3.13 8.97 20.97
CA CYS A 46 -3.66 8.07 19.95
C CYS A 46 -3.66 8.74 18.57
N TYR A 47 -3.08 8.06 17.59
CA TYR A 47 -2.90 8.55 16.23
C TYR A 47 -3.46 7.57 15.18
N LEU A 48 -4.24 8.09 14.24
CA LEU A 48 -4.80 7.37 13.10
C LEU A 48 -3.82 7.40 11.94
N THR A 49 -3.13 6.30 11.68
CA THR A 49 -2.06 6.23 10.68
C THR A 49 -2.55 6.54 9.26
N ARG A 50 -3.68 5.95 8.84
CA ARG A 50 -4.23 6.12 7.48
C ARG A 50 -4.83 7.51 7.20
N LEU A 51 -5.29 8.19 8.24
CA LEU A 51 -5.87 9.54 8.11
C LEU A 51 -4.85 10.64 8.47
N SER A 52 -3.74 10.26 9.09
CA SER A 52 -2.76 11.18 9.64
C SER A 52 -3.33 12.20 10.64
N ARG A 53 -4.10 11.69 11.62
CA ARG A 53 -4.84 12.51 12.59
C ARG A 53 -4.68 12.04 14.03
N TRP A 54 -4.69 12.96 14.97
CA TRP A 54 -4.77 12.69 16.41
C TRP A 54 -6.22 12.49 16.85
N CYS A 55 -6.52 11.35 17.45
CA CYS A 55 -7.90 10.92 17.72
C CYS A 55 -8.22 10.71 19.21
N GLY A 56 -7.22 10.67 20.08
CA GLY A 56 -7.50 10.44 21.49
C GLY A 56 -6.31 10.54 22.42
N MET A 57 -6.62 10.54 23.71
CA MET A 57 -5.67 10.50 24.81
C MET A 57 -6.18 9.55 25.88
N LEU A 58 -5.33 8.62 26.29
CA LEU A 58 -5.66 7.57 27.26
C LEU A 58 -4.69 7.63 28.43
N ARG A 59 -5.18 7.54 29.66
CA ARG A 59 -4.33 7.43 30.85
C ARG A 59 -4.11 5.96 31.20
N VAL A 60 -2.86 5.56 31.43
CA VAL A 60 -2.51 4.19 31.82
C VAL A 60 -2.88 3.96 33.29
N VAL A 61 -3.73 2.97 33.57
CA VAL A 61 -4.21 2.68 34.93
C VAL A 61 -3.76 1.33 35.49
N SER A 62 -3.11 0.49 34.68
CA SER A 62 -2.49 -0.77 35.10
C SER A 62 -1.01 -0.88 34.71
N GLU A 63 -0.33 -1.84 35.31
CA GLU A 63 0.91 -2.39 34.76
C GLU A 63 0.64 -3.12 33.44
N MET A 64 1.69 -3.37 32.66
CA MET A 64 1.61 -4.22 31.48
C MET A 64 1.21 -5.65 31.86
N TYR A 65 0.26 -6.22 31.13
CA TYR A 65 -0.11 -7.64 31.27
C TYR A 65 -0.26 -8.31 29.92
N GLU A 66 -0.17 -9.64 29.93
CA GLU A 66 -0.35 -10.47 28.74
C GLU A 66 -1.72 -11.13 28.74
N ASP A 67 -2.48 -10.93 27.68
CA ASP A 67 -3.79 -11.56 27.47
C ASP A 67 -4.02 -11.81 25.97
N GLY A 68 -3.99 -13.09 25.60
CA GLY A 68 -4.15 -13.55 24.22
C GLY A 68 -5.60 -13.75 23.78
N SER A 69 -6.59 -13.44 24.62
CA SER A 69 -8.00 -13.47 24.21
C SER A 69 -8.22 -12.48 23.04
N PRO A 70 -9.20 -12.67 22.15
CA PRO A 70 -9.55 -11.63 21.19
C PRO A 70 -9.93 -10.33 21.92
N LEU A 71 -9.28 -9.22 21.58
CA LEU A 71 -9.65 -7.90 22.10
C LEU A 71 -10.94 -7.40 21.44
N LEU A 72 -11.19 -7.86 20.21
CA LEU A 72 -12.36 -7.51 19.40
C LEU A 72 -13.09 -8.79 18.99
N ALA A 73 -14.43 -8.75 18.97
CA ALA A 73 -15.26 -9.91 18.66
C ALA A 73 -15.05 -10.45 17.23
N ASP A 74 -14.67 -9.58 16.30
CA ASP A 74 -14.44 -9.87 14.88
C ASP A 74 -12.95 -9.82 14.48
N GLN A 75 -12.03 -9.85 15.46
CA GLN A 75 -10.57 -9.79 15.20
C GLN A 75 -10.08 -11.03 14.46
N ASP A 76 -9.25 -10.85 13.41
CA ASP A 76 -8.54 -11.97 12.79
C ASP A 76 -7.71 -12.69 13.88
N PRO A 77 -7.88 -14.02 14.09
CA PRO A 77 -7.18 -14.77 15.13
C PRO A 77 -5.65 -14.76 15.01
N TYR A 78 -5.09 -14.30 13.88
CA TYR A 78 -3.65 -14.16 13.67
C TYR A 78 -3.12 -12.73 13.90
N VAL A 79 -3.99 -11.71 13.95
CA VAL A 79 -3.63 -10.35 14.35
C VAL A 79 -3.96 -10.19 15.82
N GLN A 80 -3.05 -10.58 16.70
CA GLN A 80 -3.26 -10.51 18.15
C GLN A 80 -2.53 -9.31 18.77
N PHE A 81 -3.18 -8.71 19.77
CA PHE A 81 -2.60 -7.67 20.62
C PHE A 81 -2.47 -8.19 22.07
N PRO A 82 -1.54 -9.14 22.31
CA PRO A 82 -1.44 -9.82 23.60
C PRO A 82 -0.88 -8.92 24.71
N ILE A 83 -0.12 -7.86 24.37
CA ILE A 83 0.48 -6.96 25.35
C ILE A 83 -0.49 -5.84 25.64
N ARG A 84 -1.07 -5.79 26.85
CA ARG A 84 -2.18 -4.88 27.16
C ARG A 84 -1.91 -3.99 28.34
N PHE A 85 -2.64 -2.88 28.36
CA PHE A 85 -2.79 -1.99 29.49
C PHE A 85 -4.27 -1.68 29.67
N ALA A 86 -4.74 -1.71 30.91
CA ALA A 86 -5.99 -1.07 31.26
C ALA A 86 -5.76 0.44 31.19
N VAL A 87 -6.68 1.13 30.55
CA VAL A 87 -6.59 2.56 30.28
C VAL A 87 -7.89 3.25 30.62
N GLU A 88 -7.78 4.52 30.95
CA GLU A 88 -8.91 5.41 31.12
C GLU A 88 -8.95 6.39 29.95
N PRO A 89 -10.03 6.40 29.16
CA PRO A 89 -10.16 7.29 28.02
C PRO A 89 -10.45 8.72 28.50
N LEU A 90 -9.49 9.62 28.31
CA LEU A 90 -9.66 11.05 28.63
C LEU A 90 -10.21 11.82 27.43
N VAL A 91 -9.74 11.49 26.23
CA VAL A 91 -10.19 12.07 24.96
C VAL A 91 -10.43 10.94 23.97
N VAL A 92 -11.61 10.94 23.34
CA VAL A 92 -12.00 9.99 22.30
C VAL A 92 -12.77 10.76 21.23
N LEU A 93 -12.16 10.90 20.05
CA LEU A 93 -12.70 11.69 18.94
C LEU A 93 -13.09 10.76 17.78
N GLU A 94 -14.22 11.08 17.17
CA GLU A 94 -14.60 10.51 15.88
C GLU A 94 -13.67 11.02 14.77
N PRO A 95 -13.50 10.29 13.64
CA PRO A 95 -12.59 10.69 12.57
C PRO A 95 -12.77 12.14 12.08
N ALA A 96 -14.00 12.62 11.96
CA ALA A 96 -14.30 13.99 11.53
C ALA A 96 -13.97 15.07 12.58
N LEU A 97 -13.74 14.69 13.83
CA LEU A 97 -13.31 15.57 14.92
C LEU A 97 -11.84 15.37 15.30
N SER A 98 -11.19 14.35 14.75
CA SER A 98 -9.76 14.10 14.96
C SER A 98 -8.91 15.17 14.28
N ILE A 99 -7.82 15.57 14.93
CA ILE A 99 -7.01 16.74 14.57
C ILE A 99 -5.96 16.33 13.53
N PRO A 100 -5.99 16.88 12.30
CA PRO A 100 -4.98 16.56 11.29
C PRO A 100 -3.59 17.04 11.71
N ILE A 101 -2.57 16.21 11.46
CA ILE A 101 -1.19 16.60 11.77
C ILE A 101 -0.72 17.79 10.92
N ARG A 102 -1.27 17.94 9.72
CA ARG A 102 -0.96 19.02 8.76
C ARG A 102 -1.76 20.30 8.99
N THR A 103 -2.16 20.57 10.23
CA THR A 103 -2.65 21.90 10.62
C THR A 103 -1.47 22.77 11.02
N ASP A 104 -1.54 24.09 10.78
CA ASP A 104 -0.45 25.00 11.12
C ASP A 104 -0.06 24.95 12.60
N GLU A 105 -1.05 24.80 13.49
CA GLU A 105 -0.86 24.69 14.94
C GLU A 105 -0.06 23.42 15.30
N VAL A 106 -0.45 22.26 14.77
CA VAL A 106 0.22 20.99 15.08
C VAL A 106 1.59 20.90 14.39
N TRP A 107 1.64 21.21 13.10
CA TRP A 107 2.84 21.02 12.28
C TRP A 107 3.99 21.89 12.76
N ASN A 108 3.72 23.14 13.13
CA ASN A 108 4.76 24.05 13.64
C ASN A 108 4.97 23.93 15.15
N GLY A 109 4.03 23.32 15.88
CA GLY A 109 4.12 23.10 17.33
C GLY A 109 4.99 21.91 17.73
N LEU A 110 4.99 20.84 16.93
CA LEU A 110 5.72 19.61 17.26
C LEU A 110 7.19 19.66 16.86
N SER A 111 8.08 19.26 17.77
CA SER A 111 9.52 19.19 17.48
C SER A 111 9.87 18.21 16.36
N ILE A 112 9.02 17.20 16.11
CA ILE A 112 9.19 16.21 15.04
C ILE A 112 8.90 16.79 13.66
N THR A 113 8.03 17.80 13.54
CA THR A 113 7.56 18.35 12.25
C THR A 113 8.00 19.79 12.00
N LYS A 114 8.21 20.61 13.03
CA LYS A 114 8.48 22.07 12.91
C LYS A 114 9.72 22.45 12.10
N GLN A 115 10.66 21.51 11.94
CA GLN A 115 11.88 21.67 11.16
C GLN A 115 11.70 21.42 9.65
N TYR A 116 10.54 20.91 9.25
CA TYR A 116 10.22 20.55 7.88
C TYR A 116 9.14 21.48 7.31
N ALA A 117 9.25 21.79 6.02
CA ALA A 117 8.14 22.40 5.29
C ALA A 117 6.92 21.46 5.33
N MET A 118 5.71 22.03 5.33
CA MET A 118 4.49 21.23 5.50
C MET A 118 4.36 20.16 4.43
N ASP A 119 4.73 20.44 3.18
CA ASP A 119 4.72 19.51 2.05
C ASP A 119 5.83 18.44 2.08
N TYR A 120 6.75 18.48 3.05
CA TYR A 120 7.83 17.50 3.16
C TYR A 120 7.27 16.08 3.35
N PRO A 121 7.71 15.09 2.54
CA PRO A 121 7.15 13.73 2.61
C PRO A 121 7.79 12.83 3.68
N TYR A 122 9.05 13.10 4.09
CA TYR A 122 9.84 12.18 4.92
C TYR A 122 9.84 12.51 6.44
N TRP A 123 8.70 12.88 6.99
CA TRP A 123 8.54 13.19 8.43
C TRP A 123 8.01 12.01 9.27
N THR A 124 7.51 10.95 8.62
CA THR A 124 6.74 9.87 9.25
C THR A 124 7.57 8.91 10.10
N GLY A 125 8.89 9.06 10.18
CA GLY A 125 9.79 8.14 10.89
C GLY A 125 9.37 7.86 12.33
N PHE A 126 8.97 8.89 13.07
CA PHE A 126 8.48 8.76 14.46
C PHE A 126 7.14 8.01 14.55
N PHE A 127 6.37 7.95 13.46
CA PHE A 127 5.03 7.34 13.40
C PHE A 127 5.06 5.91 12.82
N ARG A 128 6.25 5.32 12.63
CA ARG A 128 6.41 3.94 12.11
C ARG A 128 6.19 2.85 13.16
N GLY A 129 6.06 3.21 14.43
CA GLY A 129 5.81 2.25 15.51
C GLY A 129 5.19 2.89 16.75
N SER A 130 4.32 2.16 17.43
CA SER A 130 3.77 2.55 18.72
C SER A 130 4.84 2.51 19.82
N LEU A 131 4.55 3.12 20.97
CA LEU A 131 5.40 3.23 22.16
C LEU A 131 6.68 4.06 21.95
N ASN A 132 6.67 4.93 20.95
CA ASN A 132 7.64 6.02 20.87
C ASN A 132 7.29 7.08 21.92
N THR A 133 8.27 7.44 22.75
CA THR A 133 8.09 8.41 23.84
C THR A 133 8.32 9.81 23.31
N PHE A 134 7.39 10.72 23.60
CA PHE A 134 7.54 12.14 23.27
C PHE A 134 8.46 12.81 24.27
N ASN A 135 9.11 13.90 23.85
CA ASN A 135 9.65 14.84 24.82
C ASN A 135 8.49 15.51 25.61
N ALA A 136 8.79 16.05 26.78
CA ALA A 136 7.78 16.60 27.68
C ALA A 136 6.98 17.76 27.07
N GLU A 137 7.62 18.57 26.22
CA GLU A 137 6.99 19.73 25.57
C GLU A 137 5.97 19.29 24.52
N ASP A 138 6.37 18.45 23.57
CA ASP A 138 5.50 17.93 22.51
C ASP A 138 4.33 17.12 23.10
N GLY A 139 4.61 16.29 24.11
CA GLY A 139 3.58 15.48 24.77
C GLY A 139 2.53 16.33 25.48
N ALA A 140 2.96 17.35 26.26
CA ALA A 140 2.06 18.27 26.95
C ALA A 140 1.28 19.15 25.97
N PHE A 141 1.91 19.59 24.88
CA PHE A 141 1.26 20.34 23.80
C PHE A 141 0.11 19.53 23.19
N LEU A 142 0.36 18.28 22.77
CA LEU A 142 -0.67 17.41 22.20
C LEU A 142 -1.79 17.09 23.19
N ALA A 143 -1.45 16.81 24.45
CA ALA A 143 -2.43 16.56 25.50
C ALA A 143 -3.39 17.74 25.66
N THR A 144 -2.85 18.96 25.78
CA THR A 144 -3.64 20.20 25.91
C THR A 144 -4.52 20.41 24.68
N LEU A 145 -3.96 20.18 23.49
CA LEU A 145 -4.69 20.33 22.23
C LEU A 145 -5.86 19.34 22.11
N LEU A 146 -5.64 18.08 22.49
CA LEU A 146 -6.67 17.04 22.50
C LEU A 146 -7.77 17.32 23.52
N GLU A 147 -7.41 17.77 24.73
CA GLU A 147 -8.39 18.17 25.76
C GLU A 147 -9.24 19.35 25.31
N LYS A 148 -8.62 20.37 24.70
CA LYS A 148 -9.33 21.50 24.11
C LYS A 148 -10.30 21.05 23.03
N GLN A 149 -9.85 20.18 22.13
CA GLN A 149 -10.67 19.66 21.03
C GLN A 149 -11.85 18.80 21.54
N GLN A 150 -11.69 18.07 22.65
CA GLN A 150 -12.78 17.34 23.27
C GLN A 150 -13.94 18.26 23.70
N GLY A 151 -13.62 19.46 24.17
CA GLY A 151 -14.60 20.47 24.56
C GLY A 151 -15.16 21.28 23.39
N GLU A 152 -14.30 21.78 22.51
CA GLU A 152 -14.69 22.64 21.38
C GLU A 152 -15.36 21.87 20.23
N ARG A 153 -14.98 20.60 20.03
CA ARG A 153 -15.46 19.71 18.96
C ARG A 153 -15.40 20.36 17.58
N THR A 154 -14.29 21.03 17.27
CA THR A 154 -14.07 21.65 15.96
C THR A 154 -14.09 20.59 14.87
N HIS A 155 -14.89 20.81 13.82
CA HIS A 155 -15.03 19.83 12.76
C HIS A 155 -13.90 19.97 11.72
N TYR A 156 -13.16 18.89 11.50
CA TYR A 156 -12.13 18.79 10.46
C TYR A 156 -12.66 17.87 9.34
N PRO A 157 -13.23 18.43 8.26
CA PRO A 157 -13.82 17.61 7.20
C PRO A 157 -12.82 16.61 6.63
N LEU A 158 -13.29 15.41 6.33
CA LEU A 158 -12.51 14.37 5.69
C LEU A 158 -12.36 14.70 4.20
N SER A 159 -11.15 14.60 3.69
CA SER A 159 -10.89 14.65 2.25
C SER A 159 -11.50 13.46 1.53
N ASP A 160 -11.63 13.54 0.20
CA ASP A 160 -12.08 12.40 -0.62
C ASP A 160 -11.15 11.19 -0.49
N LYS A 161 -9.86 11.41 -0.21
CA LYS A 161 -8.90 10.33 0.08
C LYS A 161 -9.22 9.67 1.42
N GLU A 162 -9.35 10.46 2.49
CA GLU A 162 -9.67 9.95 3.83
C GLU A 162 -11.03 9.25 3.90
N THR A 163 -12.03 9.80 3.19
CA THR A 163 -13.36 9.18 3.09
C THR A 163 -13.29 7.84 2.38
N ARG A 164 -12.46 7.72 1.33
CA ARG A 164 -12.18 6.44 0.66
C ARG A 164 -11.42 5.47 1.55
N GLU A 165 -10.47 5.92 2.37
CA GLU A 165 -9.74 5.08 3.34
C GLU A 165 -10.64 4.55 4.46
N LEU A 166 -11.63 5.33 4.88
CA LEU A 166 -12.66 4.88 5.81
C LEU A 166 -13.63 3.88 5.16
N ALA A 167 -13.93 4.06 3.87
CA ALA A 167 -14.80 3.17 3.11
C ALA A 167 -14.09 1.90 2.58
N SER A 168 -12.76 1.92 2.44
CA SER A 168 -11.94 0.83 1.87
C SER A 168 -11.73 -0.35 2.82
N VAL A 169 -12.44 -0.39 3.96
CA VAL A 169 -12.60 -1.58 4.80
C VAL A 169 -13.53 -2.58 4.10
N GLY A 170 -13.13 -3.00 2.91
CA GLY A 170 -13.82 -3.99 2.09
C GLY A 170 -13.51 -5.38 2.60
N VAL A 171 -14.43 -5.96 3.36
CA VAL A 171 -14.34 -7.34 3.84
C VAL A 171 -14.54 -8.30 2.66
N LEU A 172 -13.50 -9.04 2.28
CA LEU A 172 -13.66 -10.23 1.44
C LEU A 172 -14.20 -11.37 2.34
N ARG A 173 -15.36 -11.92 1.97
CA ARG A 173 -15.91 -13.15 2.56
C ARG A 173 -15.48 -14.34 1.71
N THR A 174 -14.62 -15.21 2.22
CA THR A 174 -14.44 -16.58 1.69
C THR A 174 -15.35 -17.54 2.44
N LEU A 175 -15.58 -18.74 1.87
CA LEU A 175 -16.59 -19.72 2.32
C LEU A 175 -16.49 -20.09 3.82
N ASP A 176 -15.32 -19.95 4.45
CA ASP A 176 -15.12 -20.23 5.88
C ASP A 176 -14.35 -19.14 6.67
N ARG A 177 -14.07 -17.95 6.09
CA ARG A 177 -13.24 -16.94 6.77
C ARG A 177 -13.46 -15.50 6.27
N ARG A 178 -13.26 -14.51 7.16
CA ARG A 178 -13.05 -13.09 6.81
C ARG A 178 -11.55 -12.82 6.80
N VAL A 179 -11.02 -12.29 5.70
CA VAL A 179 -9.60 -11.92 5.59
C VAL A 179 -9.54 -10.44 5.26
N GLU A 180 -8.91 -9.65 6.14
CA GLU A 180 -8.54 -8.26 5.85
C GLU A 180 -7.35 -8.28 4.90
N VAL A 181 -7.54 -7.79 3.67
CA VAL A 181 -6.47 -7.68 2.67
C VAL A 181 -6.04 -6.23 2.60
N GLU A 182 -4.79 -5.99 2.99
CA GLU A 182 -4.11 -4.70 2.85
C GLU A 182 -3.31 -4.73 1.55
N VAL A 183 -3.62 -3.81 0.63
CA VAL A 183 -2.78 -3.55 -0.54
C VAL A 183 -1.59 -2.71 -0.06
N PRO A 184 -0.33 -3.15 -0.21
CA PRO A 184 0.81 -2.33 0.19
C PRO A 184 0.87 -1.04 -0.64
N ASP A 185 0.86 0.12 0.02
CA ASP A 185 1.24 1.39 -0.61
C ASP A 185 2.76 1.42 -0.80
N ASP A 186 3.20 1.72 -2.03
CA ASP A 186 4.60 1.68 -2.52
C ASP A 186 5.57 2.67 -1.81
N GLU A 187 5.16 3.42 -0.78
CA GLU A 187 5.99 4.46 -0.14
C GLU A 187 7.11 3.92 0.79
N MET A 188 7.23 2.60 1.00
CA MET A 188 8.06 2.05 2.08
C MET A 188 9.48 1.57 1.69
N VAL A 189 9.91 1.58 0.43
CA VAL A 189 11.18 0.92 0.02
C VAL A 189 12.26 1.85 -0.56
N GLU A 190 11.98 3.13 -0.85
CA GLU A 190 12.94 4.05 -1.51
C GLU A 190 14.07 4.62 -0.61
N ALA A 191 14.41 3.97 0.51
CA ALA A 191 15.22 4.60 1.56
C ALA A 191 16.75 4.64 1.35
N GLN A 192 17.30 4.26 0.19
CA GLN A 192 18.76 4.20 -0.01
C GLN A 192 19.34 4.69 -1.35
N GLU A 193 18.55 5.25 -2.27
CA GLU A 193 19.07 5.74 -3.56
C GLU A 193 19.19 7.27 -3.62
N SER A 194 20.31 7.76 -4.18
CA SER A 194 20.53 9.20 -4.40
C SER A 194 19.52 9.78 -5.39
N GLN A 195 19.11 11.04 -5.18
CA GLN A 195 18.06 11.72 -5.98
C GLN A 195 18.31 11.69 -7.51
N GLU A 196 19.57 11.73 -7.96
CA GLU A 196 19.92 11.62 -9.38
C GLU A 196 19.66 10.20 -9.93
N THR A 197 19.94 9.16 -9.14
CA THR A 197 19.76 7.75 -9.50
C THR A 197 18.27 7.39 -9.58
N VAL A 198 17.46 7.92 -8.67
CA VAL A 198 15.99 7.77 -8.68
C VAL A 198 15.34 8.48 -9.87
N SER A 199 15.88 9.64 -10.27
CA SER A 199 15.36 10.40 -11.41
C SER A 199 15.60 9.70 -12.75
N THR A 200 16.78 9.09 -12.90
CA THR A 200 17.21 8.39 -14.12
C THR A 200 16.54 7.03 -14.24
N SER A 201 16.39 6.29 -13.13
CA SER A 201 15.62 5.03 -13.09
C SER A 201 14.15 5.24 -13.49
N ARG A 202 13.51 6.28 -12.95
CA ARG A 202 12.12 6.63 -13.27
C ARG A 202 11.90 7.06 -14.72
N GLN A 203 12.89 7.69 -15.34
CA GLN A 203 12.82 8.02 -16.77
C GLN A 203 12.96 6.77 -17.64
N GLN A 204 13.84 5.84 -17.27
CA GLN A 204 14.03 4.60 -18.00
C GLN A 204 12.83 3.66 -17.88
N SER A 205 12.24 3.50 -16.68
CA SER A 205 11.03 2.69 -16.50
C SER A 205 9.85 3.22 -17.31
N LEU A 206 9.64 4.56 -17.32
CA LEU A 206 8.61 5.19 -18.16
C LEU A 206 8.83 4.89 -19.65
N ARG A 207 10.07 4.95 -20.13
CA ARG A 207 10.39 4.66 -21.54
C ARG A 207 10.05 3.21 -21.90
N VAL A 208 10.40 2.26 -21.03
CA VAL A 208 10.08 0.85 -21.25
C VAL A 208 8.57 0.62 -21.18
N GLN A 209 7.86 1.22 -20.22
CA GLN A 209 6.40 1.17 -20.12
C GLN A 209 5.73 1.66 -21.41
N ALA A 210 6.19 2.80 -21.95
CA ALA A 210 5.70 3.32 -23.21
C ALA A 210 5.99 2.37 -24.38
N ARG A 211 7.14 1.72 -24.39
CA ARG A 211 7.51 0.76 -25.44
C ARG A 211 6.64 -0.49 -25.42
N VAL A 212 6.37 -1.06 -24.24
CA VAL A 212 5.44 -2.17 -24.06
C VAL A 212 4.02 -1.79 -24.53
N ALA A 213 3.55 -0.60 -24.15
CA ALA A 213 2.26 -0.09 -24.60
C ALA A 213 2.19 0.10 -26.13
N GLN A 214 3.26 0.60 -26.75
CA GLN A 214 3.38 0.76 -28.20
C GLN A 214 3.30 -0.59 -28.92
N ILE A 215 4.08 -1.59 -28.49
CA ILE A 215 4.09 -2.93 -29.10
C ILE A 215 2.66 -3.50 -29.11
N GLY A 216 1.98 -3.48 -27.96
CA GLY A 216 0.61 -3.98 -27.87
C GLY A 216 -0.36 -3.24 -28.80
N ALA A 217 -0.26 -1.90 -28.86
CA ALA A 217 -1.10 -1.08 -29.73
C ALA A 217 -0.87 -1.41 -31.22
N GLU A 218 0.38 -1.60 -31.63
CA GLU A 218 0.74 -1.98 -33.00
C GLU A 218 0.27 -3.39 -33.36
N MET A 219 0.26 -4.31 -32.40
CA MET A 219 -0.27 -5.67 -32.54
C MET A 219 -1.81 -5.73 -32.51
N GLY A 220 -2.49 -4.58 -32.32
CA GLY A 220 -3.94 -4.47 -32.37
C GLY A 220 -4.66 -4.75 -31.04
N PHE A 221 -3.94 -4.73 -29.92
CA PHE A 221 -4.55 -4.79 -28.59
C PHE A 221 -5.11 -3.43 -28.16
N ARG A 222 -6.10 -3.47 -27.26
CA ARG A 222 -6.50 -2.30 -26.47
C ARG A 222 -5.58 -2.20 -25.25
N ILE A 223 -5.10 -1.00 -24.96
CA ILE A 223 -4.06 -0.78 -23.97
C ILE A 223 -4.61 -0.06 -22.77
N TRP A 224 -4.36 -0.61 -21.58
CA TRP A 224 -4.54 0.12 -20.33
C TRP A 224 -3.18 0.46 -19.74
N VAL A 225 -3.10 1.67 -19.19
CA VAL A 225 -1.97 2.20 -18.41
C VAL A 225 -2.60 2.99 -17.24
N PRO A 226 -2.00 2.95 -16.03
CA PRO A 226 -2.48 3.70 -14.88
C PRO A 226 -2.71 5.18 -15.21
N ARG A 227 -3.75 5.78 -14.63
CA ARG A 227 -4.15 7.17 -14.92
C ARG A 227 -3.01 8.17 -14.68
N ASN A 228 -2.17 7.91 -13.68
CA ASN A 228 -1.06 8.78 -13.30
C ASN A 228 0.07 8.81 -14.34
N ASP A 229 0.26 7.72 -15.10
CA ASP A 229 1.33 7.62 -16.10
C ASP A 229 0.84 7.75 -17.54
N LYS A 230 -0.46 7.58 -17.78
CA LYS A 230 -1.07 7.60 -19.13
C LYS A 230 -0.66 8.80 -19.99
N ALA A 231 -0.64 10.02 -19.43
CA ALA A 231 -0.25 11.21 -20.17
C ALA A 231 1.22 11.15 -20.62
N ARG A 232 2.12 10.82 -19.68
CA ARG A 232 3.57 10.72 -19.89
C ARG A 232 3.93 9.57 -20.85
N VAL A 233 3.17 8.47 -20.81
CA VAL A 233 3.31 7.35 -21.75
C VAL A 233 2.86 7.75 -23.15
N LYS A 234 1.70 8.41 -23.30
CA LYS A 234 1.21 8.88 -24.61
C LYS A 234 2.18 9.87 -25.27
N GLU A 235 2.87 10.70 -24.50
CA GLU A 235 3.91 11.62 -25.02
C GLU A 235 5.09 10.90 -25.70
N GLN A 236 5.36 9.63 -25.36
CA GLN A 236 6.44 8.85 -25.94
C GLN A 236 5.99 7.93 -27.10
N ILE A 237 4.70 7.94 -27.44
CA ILE A 237 4.10 7.03 -28.42
C ILE A 237 3.48 7.83 -29.57
N PRO A 238 3.59 7.36 -30.83
CA PRO A 238 2.93 8.00 -31.97
C PRO A 238 1.42 8.23 -31.78
N ASP A 239 0.94 9.43 -32.13
CA ASP A 239 -0.46 9.86 -31.95
C ASP A 239 -1.50 8.91 -32.58
N ASN A 240 -1.15 8.27 -33.70
CA ASN A 240 -2.04 7.33 -34.39
C ASN A 240 -2.36 6.08 -33.55
N LEU A 241 -1.53 5.75 -32.55
CA LEU A 241 -1.74 4.62 -31.65
C LEU A 241 -2.53 4.99 -30.39
N HIS A 242 -2.74 6.28 -30.11
CA HIS A 242 -3.46 6.72 -28.92
C HIS A 242 -4.90 6.21 -28.87
N ILE A 243 -5.50 5.90 -30.02
CA ILE A 243 -6.85 5.30 -30.14
C ILE A 243 -6.95 3.92 -29.48
N ALA A 244 -5.83 3.21 -29.34
CA ALA A 244 -5.79 1.90 -28.68
C ALA A 244 -5.98 2.01 -27.16
N PHE A 245 -5.66 3.17 -26.56
CA PHE A 245 -5.71 3.37 -25.12
C PHE A 245 -7.15 3.37 -24.60
N LEU A 246 -7.36 2.75 -23.45
CA LEU A 246 -8.62 2.68 -22.74
C LEU A 246 -8.68 3.79 -21.69
N GLU A 247 -9.81 4.50 -21.62
CA GLU A 247 -10.05 5.46 -20.53
C GLU A 247 -10.60 4.81 -19.26
N GLU A 248 -11.32 3.70 -19.43
CA GLU A 248 -11.82 2.86 -18.36
C GLU A 248 -11.61 1.39 -18.73
N LEU A 249 -11.24 0.55 -17.75
CA LEU A 249 -11.14 -0.89 -17.95
C LEU A 249 -12.55 -1.48 -18.12
N PRO A 250 -12.84 -2.21 -19.22
CA PRO A 250 -14.17 -2.75 -19.51
C PRO A 250 -14.46 -4.03 -18.71
N LEU A 251 -14.20 -4.01 -17.41
CA LEU A 251 -14.28 -5.14 -16.50
C LEU A 251 -15.44 -4.94 -15.50
N ASN A 252 -16.27 -5.96 -15.31
CA ASN A 252 -17.39 -5.90 -14.37
C ASN A 252 -16.98 -6.56 -13.03
N TYR A 253 -16.04 -5.96 -12.30
CA TYR A 253 -15.55 -6.47 -11.02
C TYR A 253 -15.93 -5.56 -9.84
N ASN A 254 -15.70 -6.02 -8.61
CA ASN A 254 -15.88 -5.19 -7.42
C ASN A 254 -14.83 -4.05 -7.38
N ASP A 255 -15.16 -2.93 -6.72
CA ASP A 255 -14.33 -1.72 -6.74
C ASP A 255 -12.91 -1.93 -6.18
N THR A 256 -12.73 -2.83 -5.21
CA THR A 256 -11.42 -3.11 -4.59
C THR A 256 -10.49 -3.85 -5.56
N THR A 257 -11.00 -4.87 -6.24
CA THR A 257 -10.26 -5.63 -7.26
C THR A 257 -9.88 -4.75 -8.43
N ILE A 258 -10.81 -3.91 -8.92
CA ILE A 258 -10.51 -2.99 -10.03
C ILE A 258 -9.34 -2.07 -9.66
N ARG A 259 -9.31 -1.52 -8.43
CA ARG A 259 -8.23 -0.61 -8.01
C ARG A 259 -6.84 -1.25 -8.06
N THR A 260 -6.68 -2.49 -7.61
CA THR A 260 -5.38 -3.18 -7.67
C THR A 260 -4.95 -3.41 -9.12
N ILE A 261 -5.89 -3.85 -9.97
CA ILE A 261 -5.64 -4.11 -11.40
C ILE A 261 -5.32 -2.81 -12.15
N GLU A 262 -5.96 -1.69 -11.78
CA GLU A 262 -5.72 -0.38 -12.37
C GLU A 262 -4.29 0.13 -12.14
N GLN A 263 -3.58 -0.38 -11.12
CA GLN A 263 -2.18 -0.05 -10.83
C GLN A 263 -1.17 -0.90 -11.59
N ILE A 264 -1.59 -1.95 -12.32
CA ILE A 264 -0.68 -2.72 -13.18
C ILE A 264 -0.18 -1.81 -14.30
N ASP A 265 1.14 -1.80 -14.53
CA ASP A 265 1.77 -0.78 -15.37
C ASP A 265 1.27 -0.77 -16.81
N VAL A 266 1.09 -1.95 -17.41
CA VAL A 266 0.47 -2.10 -18.75
C VAL A 266 -0.39 -3.35 -18.82
N LEU A 267 -1.62 -3.22 -19.32
CA LEU A 267 -2.45 -4.37 -19.68
C LEU A 267 -2.77 -4.37 -21.18
N TRP A 268 -2.70 -5.54 -21.80
CA TRP A 268 -3.14 -5.76 -23.17
C TRP A 268 -4.48 -6.50 -23.17
N LEU A 269 -5.49 -5.89 -23.78
CA LEU A 269 -6.83 -6.43 -23.88
C LEU A 269 -7.15 -6.78 -25.32
N LYS A 270 -7.69 -7.98 -25.54
CA LYS A 270 -8.27 -8.39 -26.81
C LYS A 270 -9.76 -8.58 -26.58
N ASN A 271 -10.58 -7.80 -27.28
CA ASN A 271 -12.02 -7.73 -27.03
C ASN A 271 -12.34 -7.29 -25.58
N ARG A 272 -12.87 -8.20 -24.76
CA ARG A 272 -13.20 -7.96 -23.33
C ARG A 272 -12.36 -8.80 -22.37
N SER A 273 -11.34 -9.52 -22.88
CA SER A 273 -10.44 -10.35 -22.08
C SER A 273 -9.05 -9.74 -22.01
N MET A 274 -8.44 -9.78 -20.83
CA MET A 274 -7.03 -9.45 -20.66
C MET A 274 -6.19 -10.61 -21.21
N ALA A 275 -5.30 -10.30 -22.15
CA ALA A 275 -4.41 -11.27 -22.76
C ALA A 275 -3.07 -11.32 -22.02
N ARG A 276 -2.51 -10.14 -21.70
CA ARG A 276 -1.22 -10.02 -21.02
C ARG A 276 -1.21 -8.87 -20.03
N ALA A 277 -0.47 -9.04 -18.94
CA ALA A 277 -0.17 -8.00 -17.95
C ALA A 277 1.34 -7.85 -17.81
N PHE A 278 1.81 -6.60 -17.76
CA PHE A 278 3.23 -6.28 -17.66
C PHE A 278 3.44 -5.36 -16.47
N GLU A 279 4.44 -5.71 -15.66
CA GLU A 279 4.95 -4.88 -14.58
C GLU A 279 6.37 -4.45 -14.91
N ILE A 280 6.65 -3.15 -14.89
CA ILE A 280 7.99 -2.60 -15.17
C ILE A 280 8.72 -2.34 -13.86
N GLU A 281 9.68 -3.20 -13.56
CA GLU A 281 10.46 -3.15 -12.32
C GLU A 281 11.85 -2.53 -12.56
N HIS A 282 12.08 -1.35 -11.98
CA HIS A 282 13.38 -0.65 -12.08
C HIS A 282 14.06 -0.46 -10.71
N THR A 283 13.30 -0.15 -9.65
CA THR A 283 13.81 0.04 -8.27
C THR A 283 13.45 -1.13 -7.33
N THR A 284 13.99 -1.16 -6.12
CA THR A 284 14.10 -2.30 -5.18
C THR A 284 12.81 -3.05 -4.75
N ALA A 285 11.65 -2.78 -5.34
CA ALA A 285 10.35 -3.31 -4.91
C ALA A 285 9.68 -4.33 -5.87
N ILE A 286 10.43 -5.31 -6.41
CA ILE A 286 9.87 -6.46 -7.20
C ILE A 286 8.68 -7.15 -6.49
N HIS A 287 8.63 -7.05 -5.17
CA HIS A 287 7.60 -7.64 -4.34
C HIS A 287 6.21 -6.99 -4.53
N SER A 288 6.10 -5.69 -4.83
CA SER A 288 4.79 -5.05 -4.99
C SER A 288 4.15 -5.43 -6.32
N GLY A 289 4.94 -5.46 -7.41
CA GLY A 289 4.50 -5.94 -8.70
C GLY A 289 3.99 -7.38 -8.70
N LEU A 290 4.73 -8.29 -8.06
CA LEU A 290 4.33 -9.69 -7.92
C LEU A 290 3.06 -9.87 -7.08
N LEU A 291 2.87 -9.05 -6.04
CA LEU A 291 1.64 -9.08 -5.24
C LEU A 291 0.42 -8.63 -6.05
N ARG A 292 0.54 -7.55 -6.86
CA ARG A 292 -0.55 -7.09 -7.74
C ARG A 292 -0.99 -8.19 -8.72
N MET A 293 -0.03 -8.93 -9.25
CA MET A 293 -0.28 -10.08 -10.13
C MET A 293 -0.87 -11.29 -9.41
N ALA A 294 -0.39 -11.62 -8.21
CA ALA A 294 -0.94 -12.68 -7.40
C ALA A 294 -2.39 -12.38 -6.98
N ASP A 295 -2.70 -11.13 -6.63
CA ASP A 295 -4.05 -10.68 -6.33
C ASP A 295 -4.97 -10.82 -7.56
N LEU A 296 -4.50 -10.45 -8.75
CA LEU A 296 -5.23 -10.64 -10.00
C LEU A 296 -5.64 -12.11 -10.21
N LEU A 297 -4.69 -13.03 -10.06
CA LEU A 297 -4.92 -14.46 -10.23
C LEU A 297 -5.81 -15.05 -9.13
N ALA A 298 -5.61 -14.63 -7.88
CA ALA A 298 -6.39 -15.11 -6.73
C ALA A 298 -7.85 -14.64 -6.80
N LEU A 299 -8.10 -13.43 -7.28
CA LEU A 299 -9.44 -12.87 -7.39
C LEU A 299 -10.17 -13.37 -8.64
N GLN A 300 -9.45 -13.73 -9.70
CA GLN A 300 -10.02 -14.16 -10.99
C GLN A 300 -9.39 -15.47 -11.47
N PRO A 301 -9.62 -16.61 -10.77
CA PRO A 301 -9.00 -17.88 -11.11
C PRO A 301 -9.40 -18.39 -12.49
N ASN A 302 -10.52 -17.93 -13.07
CA ASN A 302 -10.96 -18.36 -14.40
C ASN A 302 -10.32 -17.60 -15.57
N MET A 303 -9.55 -16.53 -15.32
CA MET A 303 -8.87 -15.79 -16.39
C MET A 303 -7.62 -16.51 -16.87
N ASP A 304 -7.44 -16.56 -18.18
CA ASP A 304 -6.24 -17.04 -18.84
C ASP A 304 -5.44 -15.81 -19.28
N ILE A 305 -4.50 -15.38 -18.43
CA ILE A 305 -3.68 -14.19 -18.63
C ILE A 305 -2.21 -14.55 -18.47
N HIS A 306 -1.37 -14.12 -19.41
CA HIS A 306 0.08 -14.26 -19.28
C HIS A 306 0.67 -13.04 -18.56
N LEU A 307 1.44 -13.29 -17.52
CA LEU A 307 2.02 -12.26 -16.67
C LEU A 307 3.50 -12.08 -17.01
N HIS A 308 3.97 -10.84 -16.97
CA HIS A 308 5.34 -10.49 -17.35
C HIS A 308 5.95 -9.49 -16.39
N ILE A 309 7.07 -9.84 -15.76
CA ILE A 309 7.93 -8.88 -15.08
C ILE A 309 8.99 -8.40 -16.06
N VAL A 310 8.94 -7.10 -16.35
CA VAL A 310 9.86 -6.42 -17.27
C VAL A 310 10.92 -5.70 -16.44
N ALA A 311 12.17 -6.14 -16.49
CA ALA A 311 13.25 -5.52 -15.68
C ALA A 311 14.62 -5.56 -16.38
N PRO A 312 15.61 -4.76 -15.95
CA PRO A 312 16.98 -4.85 -16.45
C PRO A 312 17.60 -6.24 -16.25
N ASP A 313 18.55 -6.62 -17.10
CA ASP A 313 19.23 -7.93 -17.06
C ASP A 313 19.92 -8.19 -15.72
N GLU A 314 20.42 -7.14 -15.06
CA GLU A 314 21.06 -7.24 -13.74
C GLU A 314 20.10 -7.77 -12.67
N ARG A 315 18.79 -7.67 -12.89
CA ARG A 315 17.75 -8.10 -11.94
C ARG A 315 17.11 -9.43 -12.30
N ARG A 316 17.47 -10.01 -13.44
CA ARG A 316 16.92 -11.28 -13.95
C ARG A 316 16.91 -12.38 -12.88
N GLU A 317 18.04 -12.66 -12.24
CA GLU A 317 18.13 -13.70 -11.21
C GLU A 317 17.26 -13.41 -9.99
N GLN A 318 17.17 -12.13 -9.60
CA GLN A 318 16.33 -11.71 -8.47
C GLN A 318 14.85 -11.93 -8.80
N VAL A 319 14.41 -11.52 -10.00
CA VAL A 319 13.01 -11.69 -10.46
C VAL A 319 12.63 -13.16 -10.49
N LEU A 320 13.42 -14.01 -11.16
CA LEU A 320 13.15 -15.45 -11.26
C LEU A 320 13.11 -16.12 -9.88
N ARG A 321 13.94 -15.68 -8.94
CA ARG A 321 13.93 -16.18 -7.56
C ARG A 321 12.69 -15.76 -6.78
N GLU A 322 12.25 -14.49 -6.91
CA GLU A 322 11.05 -13.99 -6.21
C GLU A 322 9.76 -14.65 -6.73
N ILE A 323 9.64 -14.85 -8.05
CA ILE A 323 8.49 -15.54 -8.67
C ILE A 323 8.34 -16.97 -8.13
N ARG A 324 9.46 -17.65 -7.80
CA ARG A 324 9.47 -19.02 -7.26
C ARG A 324 9.19 -19.10 -5.76
N ARG A 325 8.90 -18.00 -5.07
CA ARG A 325 8.69 -18.05 -3.62
C ARG A 325 7.48 -18.93 -3.28
N PRO A 326 7.56 -19.76 -2.22
CA PRO A 326 6.49 -20.68 -1.84
C PRO A 326 5.12 -20.03 -1.63
N VAL A 327 5.10 -18.75 -1.24
CA VAL A 327 3.86 -17.97 -1.06
C VAL A 327 3.05 -17.85 -2.36
N PHE A 328 3.73 -17.88 -3.52
CA PHE A 328 3.12 -17.81 -4.84
C PHE A 328 2.85 -19.20 -5.45
N SER A 329 3.10 -20.29 -4.72
CA SER A 329 2.92 -21.66 -5.22
C SER A 329 1.53 -22.24 -4.97
N LEU A 330 0.71 -21.59 -4.15
CA LEU A 330 -0.58 -22.10 -3.68
C LEU A 330 -1.79 -21.41 -4.33
N LEU A 331 -1.64 -20.91 -5.56
CA LEU A 331 -2.75 -20.34 -6.33
C LEU A 331 -3.60 -21.46 -6.94
N GLU A 332 -4.89 -21.21 -7.16
CA GLU A 332 -5.86 -22.22 -7.62
C GLU A 332 -5.49 -22.85 -8.97
N LYS A 333 -4.86 -22.08 -9.86
CA LYS A 333 -4.37 -22.54 -11.17
C LYS A 333 -2.93 -23.04 -11.19
N GLY A 334 -2.31 -23.22 -10.03
CA GLY A 334 -0.91 -23.65 -9.91
C GLY A 334 0.05 -22.49 -9.61
N PRO A 335 1.35 -22.78 -9.47
CA PRO A 335 2.33 -21.79 -9.06
C PRO A 335 2.47 -20.60 -10.02
N LEU A 336 2.74 -19.42 -9.47
CA LEU A 336 2.93 -18.18 -10.25
C LEU A 336 4.04 -18.31 -11.31
N TYR A 337 5.09 -19.09 -11.06
CA TYR A 337 6.18 -19.28 -12.01
C TYR A 337 5.78 -19.98 -13.32
N GLU A 338 4.63 -20.65 -13.36
CA GLU A 338 4.08 -21.26 -14.58
C GLU A 338 3.33 -20.24 -15.45
N GLN A 339 2.94 -19.11 -14.88
CA GLN A 339 2.08 -18.09 -15.52
C GLN A 339 2.77 -16.74 -15.67
N CYS A 340 3.88 -16.55 -14.97
CA CYS A 340 4.67 -15.33 -14.92
C CYS A 340 6.07 -15.56 -15.47
N SER A 341 6.40 -14.82 -16.52
CA SER A 341 7.72 -14.81 -17.14
C SER A 341 8.47 -13.51 -16.88
N TYR A 342 9.77 -13.55 -17.12
CA TYR A 342 10.66 -12.40 -17.14
C TYR A 342 10.87 -11.92 -18.58
N LEU A 343 10.88 -10.60 -18.78
CA LEU A 343 11.28 -9.94 -20.03
C LEU A 343 12.36 -8.90 -19.73
N SER A 344 13.47 -8.94 -20.47
CA SER A 344 14.50 -7.91 -20.33
C SER A 344 14.11 -6.61 -21.03
N TYR A 345 14.70 -5.50 -20.61
CA TYR A 345 14.54 -4.22 -21.31
C TYR A 345 15.06 -4.29 -22.76
N GLU A 346 16.14 -5.04 -22.99
CA GLU A 346 16.68 -5.26 -24.33
C GLU A 346 15.70 -6.05 -25.21
N ALA A 347 15.03 -7.06 -24.65
CA ALA A 347 14.00 -7.81 -25.35
C ALA A 347 12.83 -6.91 -25.79
N VAL A 348 12.32 -6.06 -24.88
CA VAL A 348 11.26 -5.10 -25.20
C VAL A 348 11.72 -4.13 -26.29
N GLU A 349 12.94 -3.61 -26.19
CA GLU A 349 13.46 -2.69 -27.20
C GLU A 349 13.65 -3.41 -28.55
N THR A 350 14.08 -4.67 -28.56
CA THR A 350 14.20 -5.46 -29.79
C THR A 350 12.83 -5.71 -30.44
N LEU A 351 11.85 -6.14 -29.65
CA LEU A 351 10.48 -6.39 -30.08
C LEU A 351 9.87 -5.14 -30.74
N SER A 352 10.08 -3.98 -30.13
CA SER A 352 9.57 -2.70 -30.64
C SER A 352 10.15 -2.22 -31.96
N HIS A 353 11.28 -2.79 -32.41
CA HIS A 353 11.88 -2.53 -33.72
C HIS A 353 11.53 -3.62 -34.75
N THR A 354 10.71 -4.61 -34.38
CA THR A 354 10.30 -5.68 -35.27
C THR A 354 9.39 -5.14 -36.37
N PRO A 355 9.70 -5.36 -37.66
CA PRO A 355 8.86 -4.87 -38.74
C PRO A 355 7.51 -5.62 -38.77
N ASN A 356 6.44 -4.89 -39.07
CA ASN A 356 5.10 -5.44 -39.27
C ASN A 356 4.47 -6.13 -38.04
N LEU A 357 4.69 -5.62 -36.82
CA LEU A 357 4.06 -6.11 -35.58
C LEU A 357 2.54 -6.35 -35.71
N ARG A 358 1.83 -5.53 -36.50
CA ARG A 358 0.40 -5.69 -36.82
C ARG A 358 -0.02 -7.04 -37.45
N HIS A 359 0.93 -7.79 -38.02
CA HIS A 359 0.68 -9.08 -38.67
C HIS A 359 1.22 -10.26 -37.86
N ILE A 360 1.82 -9.98 -36.70
CA ILE A 360 2.47 -10.96 -35.84
C ILE A 360 1.55 -11.27 -34.67
N ASN A 361 1.39 -12.54 -34.34
CA ASN A 361 0.62 -12.95 -33.18
C ASN A 361 1.40 -12.72 -31.88
N ASP A 362 0.71 -12.61 -30.75
CA ASP A 362 1.35 -12.39 -29.44
C ASP A 362 2.21 -13.55 -28.94
N THR A 363 2.19 -14.68 -29.64
CA THR A 363 3.12 -15.79 -29.46
C THR A 363 4.58 -15.38 -29.69
N ILE A 364 4.86 -14.31 -30.44
CA ILE A 364 6.24 -13.80 -30.61
C ILE A 364 6.85 -13.36 -29.28
N ILE A 365 6.05 -12.90 -28.32
CA ILE A 365 6.53 -12.55 -26.98
C ILE A 365 7.16 -13.78 -26.31
N GLY A 366 6.62 -14.98 -26.60
CA GLY A 366 7.14 -16.27 -26.16
C GLY A 366 8.59 -16.56 -26.57
N GLU A 367 9.09 -15.93 -27.63
CA GLU A 367 10.48 -16.11 -28.08
C GLU A 367 11.48 -15.31 -27.23
N TYR A 368 10.99 -14.34 -26.46
CA TYR A 368 11.80 -13.42 -25.65
C TYR A 368 11.55 -13.58 -24.15
N GLU A 369 10.50 -14.32 -23.77
CA GLU A 369 10.11 -14.52 -22.38
C GLU A 369 10.93 -15.63 -21.73
N GLU A 370 11.40 -15.39 -20.51
CA GLU A 370 12.11 -16.37 -19.72
C GLU A 370 11.22 -16.83 -18.58
N THR A 371 10.83 -18.10 -18.60
CA THR A 371 10.07 -18.71 -17.51
C THR A 371 11.03 -19.18 -16.42
N ALA A 372 10.56 -19.19 -15.18
CA ALA A 372 11.36 -19.69 -14.08
C ALA A 372 11.26 -21.23 -14.03
N GLU A 373 11.70 -21.94 -15.08
CA GLU A 373 11.68 -23.41 -15.17
C GLU A 373 12.54 -24.08 -14.09
N VAL A 374 12.03 -25.18 -13.52
CA VAL A 374 12.68 -25.96 -12.45
C VAL A 374 13.90 -26.71 -12.95
#